data_AF-A0A257AP78-F1
#
_entry.id   AF-A0A257AP78-F1
#
_cell.length_a   1.000
_cell.length_b   1.000
_cell.length_c   1.000
_cell.angle_alpha   90.00
_cell.angle_beta   90.00
_cell.angle_gamma   90.00
#
_symmetry.space_group_name_H-M   'P 1'
#
loop_
_entity.id
_entity.type
_entity.pdbx_description
1 polymer ?
#
loop_
_entity_poly.entity_id
_entity_poly.type
_entity_poly.pdbx_seq_one_letter_code
_entity_poly.pdbx_strand_id
1 'polypeptide(L)'
;MSLPPQLQDKIATLQRLQQNLETLMLQRQQLEIELRSTESALSALEDYPKESPVFRIVGRIMVKVDVEKIKEELGDRREVLKLRINSISKQESKIREKIEAIQNEIRGKA
;
A
#
# COMPACT_ATOMS: atom_id res chain seq x y z
N MET A 1 23.45 -17.58 31.96
CA MET A 1 22.58 -16.53 32.52
C MET A 1 21.40 -16.34 31.59
N SER A 2 20.17 -16.53 32.06
CA SER A 2 18.96 -16.23 31.27
C SER A 2 18.75 -14.72 31.24
N LEU A 3 18.35 -14.18 30.09
CA LEU A 3 17.92 -12.78 29.97
C LEU A 3 16.82 -12.47 31.01
N PRO A 4 16.79 -11.28 31.63
CA PRO A 4 15.70 -10.89 32.52
C PRO A 4 14.34 -11.03 31.81
N PRO A 5 13.27 -11.54 32.47
CA PRO A 5 11.97 -11.75 31.84
C PRO A 5 11.43 -10.50 31.12
N GLN A 6 11.57 -9.33 31.75
CA GLN A 6 11.15 -8.05 31.16
C GLN A 6 11.90 -7.69 29.86
N LEU A 7 13.15 -8.12 29.72
CA LEU A 7 13.94 -7.89 28.51
C LEU A 7 13.52 -8.88 27.40
N GLN A 8 13.20 -10.12 27.76
CA GLN A 8 12.67 -11.11 26.81
C GLN A 8 11.34 -10.66 26.21
N ASP A 9 10.41 -10.14 27.02
CA ASP A 9 9.11 -9.64 26.55
C ASP A 9 9.24 -8.47 25.57
N LYS A 10 10.22 -7.57 25.83
CA LYS A 10 10.51 -6.43 24.95
C LYS A 10 11.09 -6.89 23.61
N ILE A 11 12.01 -7.85 23.62
CA ILE A 11 12.58 -8.43 22.40
C ILE A 11 11.48 -9.12 21.58
N ALA A 12 10.62 -9.91 22.21
CA ALA A 12 9.50 -10.56 21.53
C ALA A 12 8.52 -9.53 20.92
N THR A 13 8.24 -8.44 21.64
CA THR A 13 7.40 -7.36 21.13
C THR A 13 8.05 -6.64 19.96
N LEU A 14 9.35 -6.34 20.04
CA LEU A 14 10.11 -5.74 18.95
C LEU A 14 10.07 -6.60 17.68
N GLN A 15 10.29 -7.91 17.81
CA GLN A 15 10.23 -8.85 16.68
C GLN A 15 8.85 -8.87 16.01
N ARG A 16 7.76 -8.91 16.79
CA ARG A 16 6.40 -8.82 16.23
C ARG A 16 6.17 -7.50 15.47
N LEU A 17 6.63 -6.38 16.01
CA LEU A 17 6.47 -5.08 15.34
C LEU A 17 7.25 -5.01 14.02
N GLN A 18 8.45 -5.59 13.99
CA GLN A 18 9.26 -5.68 12.76
C GLN A 18 8.56 -6.52 11.69
N GLN A 19 8.00 -7.68 12.06
CA GLN A 19 7.26 -8.54 11.13
C GLN A 19 5.97 -7.86 10.60
N ASN A 20 5.27 -7.13 11.47
CA ASN A 20 4.11 -6.33 11.07
C ASN A 20 4.50 -5.20 10.10
N LEU A 21 5.62 -4.52 10.36
CA LEU A 21 6.13 -3.47 9.47
C LEU A 21 6.47 -4.02 8.08
N GLU A 22 7.16 -5.16 8.02
CA GLU A 22 7.49 -5.82 6.75
C GLU A 22 6.23 -6.15 5.94
N THR A 23 5.20 -6.69 6.61
CA THR A 23 3.91 -7.00 5.97
C THR A 23 3.24 -5.76 5.39
N LEU A 24 3.22 -4.64 6.14
CA LEU A 24 2.63 -3.39 5.67
C LEU A 24 3.41 -2.79 4.50
N MET A 25 4.74 -2.87 4.52
CA MET A 25 5.59 -2.40 3.43
C MET A 25 5.30 -3.16 2.13
N LEU A 26 5.14 -4.48 2.19
CA LEU A 26 4.77 -5.30 1.03
C LEU A 26 3.37 -4.92 0.51
N GLN A 27 2.40 -4.75 1.41
CA GLN A 27 1.05 -4.30 1.03
C GLN A 27 1.07 -2.92 0.36
N ARG A 28 1.82 -1.97 0.90
CA ARG A 28 1.97 -0.62 0.33
C ARG A 28 2.58 -0.68 -1.07
N GLN A 29 3.66 -1.44 -1.23
CA GLN A 29 4.33 -1.60 -2.52
C GLN A 29 3.38 -2.16 -3.60
N GLN A 30 2.55 -3.15 -3.26
CA GLN A 30 1.57 -3.71 -4.18
C GLN A 30 0.55 -2.66 -4.64
N LEU A 31 0.06 -1.83 -3.72
CA LEU A 31 -0.87 -0.75 -4.05
C LEU A 31 -0.21 0.35 -4.89
N GLU A 32 1.06 0.67 -4.64
CA GLU A 32 1.81 1.64 -5.46
C GLU A 32 2.03 1.16 -6.89
N ILE A 33 2.26 -0.14 -7.09
CA ILE A 33 2.34 -0.75 -8.43
C ILE A 33 0.98 -0.59 -9.15
N GLU A 34 -0.12 -0.90 -8.46
CA GLU A 34 -1.47 -0.75 -9.01
C GLU A 34 -1.81 0.71 -9.32
N LEU A 35 -1.43 1.63 -8.43
CA LEU A 35 -1.63 3.06 -8.64
C LEU A 35 -0.90 3.55 -9.89
N ARG A 36 0.38 3.18 -10.06
CA ARG A 36 1.15 3.53 -11.26
C ARG A 36 0.50 2.99 -12.53
N SER A 37 0.06 1.73 -12.51
CA SER A 37 -0.65 1.14 -13.66
C SER A 37 -1.94 1.90 -13.98
N THR A 38 -2.68 2.33 -12.96
CA THR A 38 -3.92 3.10 -13.11
C THR A 38 -3.64 4.49 -13.70
N GLU A 39 -2.60 5.17 -13.21
CA GLU A 39 -2.17 6.48 -13.72
C GLU A 39 -1.66 6.39 -15.15
N SER A 40 -0.91 5.34 -15.52
CA SER A 40 -0.51 5.09 -16.91
C SER A 40 -1.72 4.84 -17.82
N ALA A 41 -2.72 4.08 -17.37
CA ALA A 41 -3.94 3.85 -18.15
C ALA A 41 -4.74 5.14 -18.36
N LEU A 42 -4.87 5.98 -17.32
CA LEU A 42 -5.50 7.30 -17.44
C LEU A 42 -4.77 8.19 -18.44
N SER A 43 -3.44 8.28 -18.36
CA SER A 43 -2.64 9.07 -19.31
C SER A 43 -2.81 8.59 -20.75
N ALA A 44 -2.81 7.28 -20.98
CA ALA A 44 -3.06 6.73 -22.32
C ALA A 44 -4.46 7.07 -22.87
N LEU A 45 -5.45 7.29 -21.98
CA LEU A 45 -6.81 7.66 -22.36
C LEU A 45 -6.99 9.17 -22.59
N GLU A 46 -6.11 10.02 -22.07
CA GLU A 46 -6.13 11.47 -22.32
C GLU A 46 -5.87 11.77 -23.80
N ASP A 47 -4.88 11.08 -24.39
CA ASP A 47 -4.53 11.20 -25.80
C ASP A 47 -5.38 10.30 -26.72
N TYR A 48 -6.36 9.58 -26.17
CA TYR A 48 -7.13 8.59 -26.92
C TYR A 48 -8.25 9.24 -27.75
N PRO A 49 -8.35 8.95 -29.06
CA PRO A 49 -9.40 9.51 -29.90
C PRO A 49 -10.80 9.11 -29.42
N LYS A 50 -11.71 10.09 -29.28
CA LYS A 50 -13.07 9.86 -28.77
C LYS A 50 -13.90 8.88 -29.59
N GLU A 51 -13.59 8.76 -30.88
CA GLU A 51 -14.31 7.88 -31.81
C GLU A 51 -13.79 6.44 -31.79
N SER A 52 -12.63 6.20 -31.16
CA SER A 52 -12.04 4.88 -31.07
C SER A 52 -12.71 4.05 -29.96
N PRO A 53 -13.01 2.76 -30.20
CA PRO A 53 -13.69 1.93 -29.23
C PRO A 53 -12.75 1.43 -28.13
N VAL A 54 -13.12 1.64 -26.86
CA VAL A 54 -12.48 0.99 -25.71
C VAL A 54 -13.30 -0.24 -25.30
N PHE A 55 -12.61 -1.30 -24.93
CA PHE A 55 -13.21 -2.55 -24.49
C PHE A 55 -12.73 -2.94 -23.10
N ARG A 56 -13.64 -3.42 -22.27
CA ARG A 56 -13.35 -4.03 -20.97
C ARG A 56 -13.48 -5.53 -21.06
N ILE A 57 -12.53 -6.26 -20.47
CA ILE A 57 -12.64 -7.72 -20.32
C ILE A 57 -13.55 -8.01 -19.12
N VAL A 58 -14.58 -8.83 -19.33
CA VAL A 58 -15.46 -9.35 -18.29
C VAL A 58 -15.49 -10.87 -18.42
N GLY A 59 -14.80 -11.58 -17.53
CA GLY A 59 -14.61 -13.02 -17.64
C GLY A 59 -13.86 -13.40 -18.92
N ARG A 60 -14.55 -14.02 -19.88
CA ARG A 60 -13.99 -14.43 -21.19
C ARG A 60 -14.48 -13.59 -22.36
N ILE A 61 -15.25 -12.52 -22.10
CA ILE A 61 -15.81 -11.66 -23.14
C ILE A 61 -15.24 -10.25 -23.06
N MET A 62 -15.26 -9.55 -24.18
CA MET A 62 -14.94 -8.12 -24.27
C MET A 62 -16.22 -7.31 -24.47
N VAL A 63 -16.42 -6.29 -23.65
CA VAL A 63 -17.60 -5.42 -23.69
C VAL A 63 -17.15 -4.02 -24.07
N LYS A 64 -17.75 -3.46 -25.14
CA LYS A 64 -17.51 -2.07 -25.53
C LYS A 64 -17.99 -1.14 -24.42
N VAL A 65 -17.17 -0.16 -24.08
CA VAL A 65 -17.41 0.79 -22.99
C VAL A 65 -17.12 2.20 -23.49
N ASP A 66 -17.81 3.17 -22.91
CA ASP A 66 -17.56 4.58 -23.17
C ASP A 66 -16.18 4.97 -22.58
N VAL A 67 -15.41 5.73 -23.35
CA VAL A 67 -14.07 6.20 -22.96
C VAL A 67 -14.14 7.07 -21.72
N GLU A 68 -15.12 7.98 -21.64
CA GLU A 68 -15.30 8.90 -20.51
C GLU A 68 -15.73 8.13 -19.26
N LYS A 69 -16.57 7.11 -19.42
CA LYS A 69 -16.93 6.21 -18.30
C LYS A 69 -15.71 5.45 -17.76
N ILE A 70 -14.82 4.97 -18.64
CA ILE A 70 -13.59 4.30 -18.20
C ILE A 70 -12.64 5.28 -17.49
N LYS A 71 -12.52 6.52 -17.98
CA LYS A 71 -11.73 7.56 -17.32
C LYS A 71 -12.24 7.85 -15.92
N GLU A 72 -13.56 7.98 -15.75
CA GLU A 72 -14.19 8.19 -14.43
C GLU A 72 -13.88 7.02 -13.49
N GLU A 73 -14.12 5.77 -13.92
CA GLU A 73 -13.88 4.59 -13.09
C GLU A 73 -12.40 4.43 -12.68
N LEU A 74 -11.46 4.70 -13.60
CA LEU A 74 -10.04 4.69 -13.29
C LEU A 74 -9.64 5.85 -12.37
N GLY A 75 -10.27 7.02 -12.52
CA GLY A 75 -10.10 8.18 -11.64
C GLY A 75 -10.52 7.87 -10.21
N ASP A 76 -11.72 7.32 -10.02
CA ASP A 76 -12.20 6.87 -8.71
C ASP A 76 -11.28 5.81 -8.10
N ARG A 77 -10.83 4.84 -8.92
CA ARG A 77 -9.88 3.82 -8.47
C ARG A 77 -8.58 4.44 -7.99
N ARG A 78 -8.04 5.43 -8.73
CA ARG A 78 -6.81 6.16 -8.36
C ARG A 78 -6.95 6.83 -6.99
N GLU A 79 -8.06 7.52 -6.73
CA GLU A 79 -8.29 8.19 -5.45
C GLU A 79 -8.41 7.19 -4.30
N VAL A 80 -9.12 6.07 -4.49
CA VAL A 80 -9.20 4.99 -3.50
C VAL A 80 -7.81 4.42 -3.17
N LEU A 81 -6.98 4.19 -4.20
CA LEU A 81 -5.62 3.68 -4.02
C LEU A 81 -4.75 4.68 -3.24
N LYS A 82 -4.79 5.97 -3.59
CA LYS A 82 -4.06 7.03 -2.88
C LYS A 82 -4.45 7.11 -1.40
N LEU A 83 -5.75 7.05 -1.09
CA LEU A 83 -6.24 7.04 0.29
C LEU A 83 -5.73 5.83 1.09
N ARG A 84 -5.76 4.63 0.49
CA ARG A 84 -5.24 3.42 1.13
C ARG A 84 -3.74 3.48 1.37
N ILE A 85 -2.96 3.91 0.38
CA ILE A 85 -1.51 4.08 0.50
C ILE A 85 -1.19 5.04 1.65
N ASN A 86 -1.84 6.21 1.69
CA ASN A 86 -1.64 7.19 2.76
C ASN A 86 -1.98 6.61 4.15
N SER A 87 -3.06 5.84 4.26
CA SER A 87 -3.43 5.17 5.50
C SER A 87 -2.37 4.18 5.96
N ILE A 88 -1.85 3.33 5.06
CA ILE A 88 -0.79 2.38 5.37
C ILE A 88 0.52 3.11 5.73
N SER A 89 0.91 4.15 5.00
CA SER A 89 2.09 4.96 5.33
C SER A 89 2.02 5.56 6.74
N LYS A 90 0.84 6.03 7.16
CA LYS A 90 0.63 6.49 8.55
C LYS A 90 0.77 5.36 9.57
N GLN A 91 0.31 4.16 9.26
CA GLN A 91 0.48 2.98 10.12
C GLN A 91 1.95 2.56 10.21
N GLU A 92 2.68 2.56 9.10
CA GLU A 92 4.12 2.29 9.06
C GLU A 92 4.89 3.28 9.95
N SER A 93 4.63 4.60 9.84
CA SER A 93 5.29 5.61 10.67
C SER A 93 5.11 5.33 12.16
N LYS A 94 3.87 5.06 12.59
CA LYS A 94 3.56 4.75 13.99
C LYS A 94 4.26 3.48 14.48
N ILE A 95 4.43 2.47 13.62
CA ILE A 95 5.13 1.24 14.00
C ILE A 95 6.64 1.49 14.09
N ARG A 96 7.22 2.29 13.18
CA ARG A 96 8.63 2.70 13.24
C ARG A 96 8.94 3.47 14.53
N GLU A 97 8.11 4.43 14.89
CA GLU A 97 8.23 5.18 16.16
C GLU A 97 8.20 4.25 17.38
N LYS A 98 7.30 3.26 17.40
CA LYS A 98 7.24 2.25 18.48
C LYS A 98 8.47 1.35 18.52
N ILE A 99 8.99 0.94 17.36
CA ILE A 99 10.20 0.15 17.24
C ILE A 99 11.38 0.93 17.84
N GLU A 100 11.55 2.20 17.46
CA GLU A 100 12.61 3.07 17.98
C GLU A 100 12.51 3.26 19.49
N ALA A 101 11.30 3.49 20.02
CA ALA A 101 11.08 3.60 21.46
C ALA A 101 11.51 2.34 22.21
N ILE A 102 11.11 1.15 21.74
CA ILE A 102 11.49 -0.13 22.38
C ILE A 102 13.00 -0.39 22.25
N GLN A 103 13.61 -0.07 21.11
CA GLN A 103 15.06 -0.19 20.93
C GLN A 103 15.82 0.71 21.91
N ASN A 104 15.36 1.94 22.13
CA ASN A 104 15.96 2.85 23.11
C ASN A 104 15.79 2.35 24.53
N GLU A 105 14.63 1.79 24.89
CA GLU A 105 14.42 1.20 26.21
C GLU A 105 15.27 -0.06 26.46
N ILE A 106 15.56 -0.84 25.42
CA ILE A 106 16.47 -1.99 25.51
C ILE A 106 17.91 -1.50 25.69
N ARG A 107 18.35 -0.52 24.91
CA ARG A 107 19.71 0.06 24.99
C ARG A 107 19.96 0.81 26.30
N GLY A 108 18.96 1.53 26.82
CA GLY A 108 19.06 2.26 28.09
C GLY A 108 19.00 1.36 29.33
N LYS A 109 18.73 0.06 29.15
CA LYS A 109 18.80 -0.98 30.20
C LYS A 109 19.97 -1.96 30.00
N ALA A 110 20.78 -1.77 28.97
CA ALA A 110 21.95 -2.59 28.65
C ALA A 110 23.23 -2.01 29.26
#